data_AF-A0A7L4LJZ7-F1
#
_entry.id   AF-A0A7L4LJZ7-F1
#
_cell.length_a   1.000
_cell.length_b   1.000
_cell.length_c   1.000
_cell.angle_alpha   90.00
_cell.angle_beta   90.00
_cell.angle_gamma   90.00
#
_symmetry.space_group_name_H-M   'P 1'
#
loop_
_entity.id
_entity.type
_entity.pdbx_description
1 polymer ?
#
loop_
_entity_poly.entity_id
_entity_poly.type
_entity_poly.pdbx_seq_one_letter_code
_entity_poly.pdbx_strand_id
1 'polypeptide(L)' 'MFEPLKETVALLRTYGDKMPEEIHLQLQNLPEHWENNKKLCLRVAENAAPLQAGEAAILREKCQ' A
#
# COMPACT_ATOMS: atom_id res chain seq x y z
N MET A 1 -1.81 -9.50 3.03
CA MET A 1 -2.49 -8.35 3.68
C MET A 1 -4.00 -8.46 3.54
N PHE A 2 -4.51 -8.97 2.42
CA PHE A 2 -5.94 -9.07 2.14
C PHE A 2 -6.55 -10.42 2.53
N GLU A 3 -5.74 -11.36 3.01
CA GLU A 3 -6.14 -12.69 3.47
C GLU A 3 -7.23 -12.64 4.57
N PRO A 4 -7.14 -11.79 5.62
CA PRO A 4 -8.20 -11.69 6.63
C PRO A 4 -9.56 -11.24 6.07
N LEU A 5 -9.55 -10.40 5.02
CA LEU A 5 -10.77 -9.97 4.34
C LEU A 5 -11.40 -11.12 3.54
N LYS A 6 -10.59 -11.93 2.86
CA LYS A 6 -11.05 -13.14 2.17
C LYS A 6 -11.66 -14.15 3.16
N GLU A 7 -11.02 -14.32 4.31
CA GLU A 7 -11.51 -15.21 5.39
C GLU A 7 -12.84 -14.72 5.97
N THR A 8 -12.97 -13.41 6.20
CA THR A 8 -14.25 -12.81 6.68
C THR A 8 -15.36 -13.03 5.66
N VAL A 9 -15.09 -12.81 4.37
CA VAL A 9 -16.09 -13.04 3.30
C VAL A 9 -16.48 -14.51 3.20
N ALA A 10 -15.51 -15.42 3.33
CA ALA A 10 -15.79 -16.85 3.36
C ALA A 10 -16.66 -17.22 4.58
N LEU A 11 -16.37 -16.66 5.75
CA LEU A 11 -17.14 -16.85 6.97
C LEU A 11 -18.58 -16.34 6.82
N LEU A 12 -18.79 -15.11 6.36
CA LEU A 12 -20.13 -14.55 6.13
C LEU A 12 -20.95 -15.40 5.16
N ARG A 13 -20.30 -15.96 4.13
CA ARG A 13 -20.94 -16.90 3.21
C ARG A 13 -21.44 -18.17 3.91
N THR A 14 -20.75 -18.65 4.95
CA THR A 14 -21.21 -19.79 5.76
C THR A 14 -22.45 -19.46 6.59
N TYR A 15 -22.67 -18.20 6.93
CA TYR A 15 -23.87 -17.71 7.62
C TYR A 15 -25.06 -17.41 6.68
N GLY A 16 -24.89 -17.61 5.37
CA GLY A 16 -25.94 -17.41 4.38
C GLY A 16 -25.96 -16.02 3.73
N ASP A 17 -25.03 -15.14 4.10
CA ASP A 17 -24.92 -13.81 3.50
C ASP A 17 -24.35 -13.91 2.07
N LYS A 18 -25.08 -13.35 1.11
CA LYS A 18 -24.58 -13.14 -0.25
C LYS A 18 -23.94 -11.76 -0.34
N MET A 19 -22.64 -11.74 -0.51
CA MET A 19 -21.92 -10.51 -0.81
C MET A 19 -22.20 -10.06 -2.25
N PRO A 20 -22.27 -8.74 -2.50
CA PRO A 20 -22.36 -8.21 -3.86
C PRO A 20 -21.14 -8.62 -4.70
N GLU A 21 -21.35 -8.81 -6.01
CA GLU A 21 -20.28 -9.15 -6.97
C GLU A 21 -19.17 -8.10 -7.00
N GLU A 22 -19.51 -6.84 -6.78
CA GLU A 22 -18.56 -5.73 -6.66
C GLU A 22 -17.49 -5.99 -5.59
N ILE A 23 -17.88 -6.55 -4.44
CA ILE A 23 -16.94 -6.83 -3.34
C ILE A 23 -15.93 -7.91 -3.74
N HIS A 24 -16.39 -8.92 -4.49
CA HIS A 24 -15.51 -9.96 -5.02
C HIS A 24 -14.51 -9.38 -6.04
N LEU A 25 -14.98 -8.49 -6.92
CA LEU A 25 -14.14 -7.81 -7.90
C LEU A 25 -13.09 -6.90 -7.23
N GLN A 26 -13.52 -6.13 -6.22
CA GLN A 26 -12.61 -5.29 -5.44
C GLN A 26 -11.53 -6.12 -4.73
N LEU A 27 -11.89 -7.25 -4.09
CA LEU A 27 -10.94 -8.14 -3.43
C LEU A 27 -9.94 -8.79 -4.38
N GLN A 28 -10.34 -9.03 -5.63
CA GLN A 28 -9.44 -9.52 -6.68
C GLN A 28 -8.44 -8.44 -7.14
N ASN A 29 -8.88 -7.19 -7.26
CA ASN A 29 -8.07 -6.10 -7.80
C ASN A 29 -7.16 -5.44 -6.75
N LEU A 30 -7.55 -5.47 -5.47
CA LEU A 30 -6.83 -4.83 -4.36
C LEU A 30 -5.32 -5.16 -4.30
N PRO A 31 -4.88 -6.43 -4.47
CA PRO A 31 -3.45 -6.77 -4.50
C PRO A 31 -2.68 -6.02 -5.59
N GLU A 32 -3.24 -5.90 -6.79
CA GLU A 32 -2.58 -5.21 -7.90
C GLU A 32 -2.46 -3.71 -7.63
N HIS A 33 -3.56 -3.08 -7.18
CA HIS A 33 -3.55 -1.66 -6.80
C HIS A 33 -2.53 -1.37 -5.69
N TRP A 34 -2.43 -2.26 -4.70
CA TRP A 34 -1.46 -2.16 -3.62
C TRP A 34 -0.02 -2.25 -4.13
N GLU A 35 0.28 -3.19 -5.03
CA GLU A 35 1.62 -3.28 -5.62
C GLU A 35 1.99 -2.04 -6.42
N ASN A 36 1.04 -1.49 -7.19
CA ASN A 36 1.26 -0.26 -7.94
C ASN A 36 1.51 0.93 -7.01
N ASN A 37 0.78 1.02 -5.89
CA ASN A 37 0.98 2.04 -4.89
C ASN A 37 2.37 1.91 -4.22
N LYS A 38 2.77 0.70 -3.82
CA LYS A 38 4.11 0.46 -3.26
C LYS A 38 5.22 0.88 -4.21
N LYS A 39 5.11 0.54 -5.49
CA LYS A 39 6.07 0.97 -6.53
C LYS A 39 6.12 2.49 -6.67
N LEU A 40 4.99 3.18 -6.57
CA LEU A 40 4.96 4.64 -6.58
C LEU A 40 5.67 5.21 -5.35
N CYS A 41 5.33 4.73 -4.15
CA CYS A 41 5.97 5.16 -2.90
C CYS A 41 7.48 4.95 -2.94
N LEU A 42 7.94 3.80 -3.45
CA LEU A 42 9.37 3.51 -3.58
C LEU A 42 10.06 4.50 -4.53
N ARG A 43 9.48 4.75 -5.72
CA ARG A 43 10.03 5.73 -6.67
C ARG A 43 10.09 7.13 -6.08
N VAL A 44 9.07 7.54 -5.33
CA VAL A 44 9.06 8.85 -4.67
C VAL A 44 10.16 8.91 -3.60
N ALA A 45 10.34 7.85 -2.81
CA ALA A 45 11.41 7.76 -1.82
C ALA A 45 12.81 7.82 -2.47
N GLU A 46 13.02 7.08 -3.56
CA GLU A 46 14.27 7.09 -4.33
C GLU A 46 14.58 8.49 -4.88
N ASN A 47 13.58 9.20 -5.40
CA ASN A 47 13.72 10.57 -5.89
C ASN A 47 13.97 11.59 -4.76
N ALA A 48 13.39 11.36 -3.58
CA ALA A 48 13.54 12.25 -2.43
C ALA A 48 14.88 12.05 -1.69
N ALA A 49 15.44 10.84 -1.71
CA ALA A 49 16.68 10.49 -1.03
C ALA A 49 17.87 11.46 -1.31
N PRO A 50 18.22 11.79 -2.58
CA PRO A 50 19.32 12.71 -2.86
C PRO A 50 19.03 14.14 -2.38
N LEU A 51 17.78 14.59 -2.44
CA LEU A 51 17.39 15.93 -1.96
C LEU A 51 17.54 16.01 -0.44
N GLN A 52 17.05 14.98 0.27
CA GLN A 52 17.20 14.87 1.72
C GLN A 52 18.66 14.78 2.14
N ALA A 53 19.49 14.05 1.39
CA ALA A 53 20.93 13.98 1.65
C ALA A 53 21.63 15.33 1.44
N GLY A 54 21.24 16.10 0.43
CA GLY A 54 21.75 17.46 0.18
C GLY A 54 21.41 18.41 1.33
N GLU A 55 20.14 18.45 1.75
CA GLU A 55 19.72 19.26 2.90
C GLU A 55 20.44 18.85 4.20
N ALA A 56 20.58 17.54 4.43
CA ALA A 56 21.32 17.03 5.59
C ALA A 56 22.80 17.43 5.56
N ALA A 57 23.44 17.48 4.39
CA ALA A 57 24.82 17.94 4.26
C ALA A 57 24.97 19.43 4.60
N ILE A 58 24.07 20.28 4.08
CA ILE A 58 24.05 21.72 4.38
C ILE A 58 23.87 21.98 5.88
N LEU A 59 22.96 21.25 6.52
CA LEU A 59 22.73 21.37 7.96
C LEU A 59 23.97 20.97 8.76
N ARG A 60 24.67 19.90 8.35
CA ARG A 60 25.91 19.48 9.00
C ARG A 60 27.01 20.51 8.88
N GLU A 61 27.17 21.14 7.72
CA GLU A 61 28.14 22.22 7.50
C GLU A 61 27.86 23.43 8.40
N LYS A 62 26.59 23.82 8.54
CA LYS A 62 26.18 24.94 9.41
C LYS A 62 26.34 24.67 10.91
N CYS A 63 26.42 23.40 11.32
CA CYS A 63 26.62 23.00 12.70
C CYS A 63 28.10 22.77 13.07
N GLN A 64 29.01 22.84 12.09
CA GLN A 64 30.45 22.98 12.33
C GLN A 64 30.82 24.45 12.52
#